data_AF-A0A7K3YHU9-F1
#
_entry.id   AF-A0A7K3YHU9-F1
#
_cell.length_a   1.000
_cell.length_b   1.000
_cell.length_c   1.000
_cell.angle_alpha   90.00
_cell.angle_beta   90.00
_cell.angle_gamma   90.00
#
_symmetry.space_group_name_H-M   'P 1'
#
loop_
_entity.id
_entity.type
_entity.pdbx_description
1 polymer ?
#
loop_
_entity_poly.entity_id
_entity_poly.type
_entity_poly.pdbx_seq_one_letter_code
_entity_poly.pdbx_strand_id
1 'polypeptide(L)' 'TSSERARALVVELLKLEKMKEDIAYRIANLMPRTRDELRAIYAKERFNLTAEELDEILDLVMTHF' A
#
# COMPACT_ATOMS: atom_id res chain seq x y z
N THR A 1 -13.22 -14.88 1.49
CA THR A 1 -11.77 -15.08 1.43
C THR A 1 -11.10 -13.78 1.80
N SER A 2 -10.42 -13.73 2.94
CA SER A 2 -11.06 -13.39 4.22
C SER A 2 -10.15 -12.35 4.86
N SER A 3 -10.68 -11.50 5.73
CA SER A 3 -10.06 -10.30 6.32
C SER A 3 -8.64 -10.47 6.89
N GLU A 4 -8.19 -11.70 7.08
CA GLU A 4 -6.82 -12.10 7.45
C GLU A 4 -5.78 -11.72 6.39
N ARG A 5 -6.06 -11.86 5.08
CA ARG A 5 -5.10 -11.47 4.03
C ARG A 5 -4.88 -9.96 3.99
N ALA A 6 -5.97 -9.20 4.12
CA ALA A 6 -5.89 -7.74 4.21
C ALA A 6 -5.09 -7.30 5.44
N ARG A 7 -5.27 -7.96 6.60
CA ARG A 7 -4.47 -7.68 7.80
C ARG A 7 -3.00 -8.08 7.64
N ALA A 8 -2.71 -9.22 7.03
CA ALA A 8 -1.34 -9.66 6.75
C ALA A 8 -0.63 -8.65 5.83
N LEU A 9 -1.32 -8.19 4.78
CA LEU A 9 -0.86 -7.13 3.89
C LEU A 9 -0.56 -5.83 4.67
N VAL A 10 -1.47 -5.36 5.54
CA VAL A 10 -1.22 -4.16 6.38
C VAL A 10 0.05 -4.34 7.20
N VAL A 11 0.25 -5.51 7.82
CA VAL A 11 1.42 -5.79 8.67
C VAL A 11 2.71 -5.83 7.85
N GLU A 12 2.70 -6.42 6.66
CA GLU A 12 3.87 -6.43 5.76
C GLU A 12 4.20 -5.04 5.25
N LEU A 13 3.18 -4.29 4.87
CA LEU A 13 3.33 -2.91 4.47
C LEU A 13 3.86 -2.02 5.60
N LEU A 14 3.38 -2.21 6.84
CA LEU A 14 3.86 -1.49 8.03
C LEU A 14 5.33 -1.76 8.38
N LYS A 15 5.93 -2.85 7.87
CA LYS A 15 7.36 -3.14 8.06
C LYS A 15 8.26 -2.33 7.13
N LEU A 16 7.71 -1.71 6.07
CA LEU A 16 8.49 -0.86 5.18
C LEU A 16 8.82 0.46 5.88
N GLU A 17 10.10 0.85 5.93
CA GLU A 17 10.57 2.07 6.62
C GLU A 17 9.94 3.37 6.10
N LYS A 18 9.36 3.37 4.89
CA LYS A 18 8.66 4.52 4.31
C LYS A 18 7.13 4.41 4.36
N MET A 19 6.60 3.47 5.15
CA MET A 19 5.17 3.25 5.25
C MET A 19 4.64 3.74 6.60
N LYS A 20 3.70 4.68 6.55
CA LYS A 20 2.91 5.05 7.73
C LYS A 20 1.73 4.10 7.91
N GLU A 21 1.32 3.94 9.16
CA GLU A 21 0.08 3.26 9.56
C GLU A 21 -1.12 3.76 8.76
N ASP A 22 -1.25 5.09 8.57
CA ASP A 22 -2.37 5.68 7.84
C ASP A 22 -2.42 5.20 6.38
N ILE A 23 -1.28 5.15 5.70
CA ILE A 23 -1.19 4.70 4.30
C ILE A 23 -1.42 3.19 4.20
N ALA A 24 -0.86 2.38 5.11
CA ALA A 24 -1.06 0.93 5.14
C ALA A 24 -2.54 0.55 5.31
N TYR A 25 -3.23 1.20 6.25
CA TYR A 25 -4.67 1.02 6.43
C TYR A 25 -5.47 1.47 5.20
N ARG A 26 -5.04 2.55 4.54
CA ARG A 26 -5.70 3.09 3.35
C ARG A 26 -5.55 2.18 2.14
N ILE A 27 -4.36 1.64 1.93
CA ILE A 27 -4.06 0.69 0.86
C ILE A 27 -4.78 -0.63 1.10
N ALA A 28 -4.82 -1.15 2.32
CA ALA A 28 -5.57 -2.37 2.60
C ALA A 28 -7.10 -2.21 2.51
N ASN A 29 -7.64 -1.01 2.77
CA ASN A 29 -9.06 -0.70 2.56
C ASN A 29 -9.41 -0.49 1.09
N LEU A 30 -8.62 0.30 0.37
CA LEU A 30 -8.87 0.63 -1.03
C LEU A 30 -8.46 -0.50 -1.97
N MET A 31 -7.50 -1.33 -1.56
CA MET A 31 -6.82 -2.31 -2.40
C MET A 31 -6.46 -1.73 -3.77
N PRO A 32 -5.63 -0.66 -3.81
CA PRO A 32 -5.29 0.01 -5.06
C PRO A 32 -4.67 -0.99 -6.01
N ARG A 33 -5.22 -1.08 -7.22
CA ARG A 33 -4.71 -1.93 -8.30
C ARG A 33 -3.89 -1.15 -9.31
N THR A 34 -3.81 0.15 -9.10
CA THR A 34 -3.22 1.09 -10.03
C THR A 34 -2.29 2.03 -9.31
N ARG A 35 -1.14 2.32 -9.96
CA ARG A 35 -0.16 3.31 -9.50
C ARG A 35 -0.81 4.67 -9.24
N ASP A 36 -1.85 5.01 -9.99
CA ASP A 36 -2.59 6.28 -9.87
C ASP A 36 -3.30 6.42 -8.51
N GLU A 37 -3.93 5.35 -8.02
CA GLU A 37 -4.60 5.32 -6.71
C GLU A 37 -3.58 5.43 -5.57
N LEU A 38 -2.49 4.67 -5.67
CA LEU A 38 -1.40 4.71 -4.71
C LEU A 38 -0.78 6.13 -4.69
N ARG A 39 -0.54 6.71 -5.87
CA ARG A 39 -0.04 8.08 -6.02
C ARG A 39 -1.02 9.11 -5.46
N ALA A 40 -2.34 8.92 -5.57
CA ALA A 40 -3.33 9.82 -4.98
C ALA A 40 -3.31 9.78 -3.44
N ILE A 41 -3.11 8.60 -2.84
CA ILE A 41 -2.98 8.44 -1.38
C ILE A 41 -1.70 9.15 -0.89
N TYR A 42 -0.57 8.93 -1.56
CA TYR A 42 0.71 9.55 -1.21
C TYR A 42 0.83 11.04 -1.56
N ALA A 43 0.18 11.49 -2.65
CA ALA A 43 0.16 12.91 -3.05
C ALA A 43 -0.52 13.78 -1.99
N LYS A 44 -1.52 13.25 -1.29
CA LYS A 44 -2.18 13.94 -0.17
C LYS A 44 -1.25 14.14 1.02
N GLU A 45 -0.27 13.27 1.20
CA GLU A 45 0.71 13.30 2.30
C GLU A 45 2.06 13.95 1.92
N ARG A 46 2.19 14.52 0.70
CA ARG A 46 3.44 15.08 0.16
C ARG A 46 4.63 14.11 0.24
N PHE A 47 4.36 12.80 0.09
CA PHE A 47 5.41 11.81 0.04
C PHE A 47 5.99 11.71 -1.38
N ASN A 48 7.31 11.83 -1.48
CA ASN A 48 8.05 11.69 -2.72
C ASN A 48 8.58 10.25 -2.81
N LEU A 49 7.68 9.30 -3.05
CA LEU A 49 8.08 7.92 -3.34
C LEU A 49 8.50 7.79 -4.80
N THR A 50 9.51 6.96 -5.05
CA THR A 50 9.91 6.62 -6.41
C THR A 50 8.91 5.66 -7.04
N ALA A 51 8.89 5.64 -8.37
CA ALA A 51 8.03 4.75 -9.14
C ALA A 51 8.29 3.26 -8.85
N GLU A 52 9.48 2.93 -8.36
CA GLU A 52 9.91 1.58 -7.93
C GLU A 52 9.24 1.18 -6.61
N GLU A 53 9.28 2.05 -5.59
CA GLU A 53 8.63 1.77 -4.30
C GLU A 53 7.10 1.65 -4.47
N LEU A 54 6.53 2.47 -5.36
CA LEU A 54 5.14 2.39 -5.77
C LEU A 54 4.79 1.03 -6.39
N ASP A 55 5.68 0.47 -7.20
CA ASP A 55 5.51 -0.84 -7.82
C ASP A 55 5.67 -1.98 -6.82
N GLU A 56 6.66 -1.92 -5.92
CA GLU A 56 6.86 -2.94 -4.88
C GLU A 56 5.63 -3.07 -3.97
N ILE A 57 5.05 -1.95 -3.57
CA ILE A 57 3.83 -1.94 -2.76
C ILE A 57 2.66 -2.53 -3.54
N LEU A 58 2.53 -2.16 -4.83
CA LEU A 58 1.47 -2.65 -5.69
C LEU A 58 1.57 -4.17 -5.92
N ASP A 59 2.79 -4.68 -6.11
CA ASP A 59 3.09 -6.10 -6.29
C ASP A 59 2.79 -6.91 -5.02
N LEU A 60 3.09 -6.35 -3.84
CA LEU A 60 2.70 -6.89 -2.54
C LEU A 60 1.17 -7.01 -2.40
N VAL A 61 0.44 -5.95 -2.78
CA VAL A 61 -1.03 -5.91 -2.76
C VAL A 61 -1.61 -6.97 -3.72
N MET A 62 -1.02 -7.12 -4.91
CA MET A 62 -1.44 -8.11 -5.89
C MET A 62 -1.11 -9.56 -5.46
N THR A 63 0.02 -9.78 -4.77
CA THR A 63 0.45 -11.10 -4.29
C THR A 63 -0.44 -11.63 -3.16
N HIS A 64 -0.97 -10.74 -2.30
CA HIS A 64 -1.89 -11.10 -1.21
C HIS A 64 -3.36 -11.19 -1.66
N PHE A 65 -3.66 -10.90 -2.93
CA PHE A 65 -5.00 -11.01 -3.53
C PHE A 65 -5.30 -12.45 -3.96
#